data_AF-A0AAW2I1C1-F1
#
_entry.id   AF-A0AAW2I1C1-F1
#
_cell.length_a   1.000
_cell.length_b   1.000
_cell.length_c   1.000
_cell.angle_alpha   90.00
_cell.angle_beta   90.00
_cell.angle_gamma   90.00
#
_symmetry.space_group_name_H-M   'P 1'
#
loop_
_entity.id
_entity.type
_entity.pdbx_description
1 polymer ?
#
loop_
_entity_poly.entity_id
_entity_poly.type
_entity_poly.pdbx_seq_one_letter_code
_entity_poly.pdbx_strand_id
1 'polypeptide(L)'
;MEAPANVMTPIIFAQNSVEVLCKAGINVEVKVQNWCESLGMGAFLLAGKGSCESPLFMEISYYGSGNFKERPIVLIGGIRSGLSTSAVGVFTNSQKLWKQLRISGIHTGDRVWRMPLFSHYTTKMTTSSSFDIKNYGRLPGSGEPCRCAAFLSEFVPCGEWLHMDNFGVLVSDGITDPPYLSRGMTGRPTRTLVEFLSQLCCRSEDC
;
A
#
# COMPACT_ATOMS: atom_id res chain seq x y z
N MET A 1 12.64 4.17 6.37
CA MET A 1 12.34 2.85 6.97
C MET A 1 13.42 2.38 7.95
N GLU A 2 14.69 2.74 7.78
CA GLU A 2 15.77 2.33 8.71
C GLU A 2 15.74 3.00 10.09
N ALA A 3 15.28 4.25 10.15
CA ALA A 3 15.26 5.01 11.40
C ALA A 3 14.41 4.28 12.48
N PRO A 4 14.90 4.15 13.73
CA PRO A 4 14.12 3.52 14.79
C PRO A 4 12.87 4.35 15.11
N ALA A 5 11.82 3.67 15.60
CA ALA A 5 10.49 4.28 15.75
C ALA A 5 10.46 5.53 16.66
N ASN A 6 11.36 5.61 17.65
CA ASN A 6 11.46 6.76 18.55
C ASN A 6 12.06 8.02 17.90
N VAL A 7 12.74 7.89 16.75
CA VAL A 7 13.26 9.03 15.96
C VAL A 7 12.54 9.18 14.61
N MET A 8 11.50 8.38 14.38
CA MET A 8 10.63 8.42 13.20
C MET A 8 9.18 8.26 13.65
N THR A 9 8.73 9.18 14.51
CA THR A 9 7.34 9.26 14.97
C THR A 9 6.43 9.75 13.84
N PRO A 10 5.09 9.63 13.95
CA PRO A 10 4.17 10.16 12.94
C PRO A 10 4.41 11.63 12.62
N ILE A 11 4.72 12.45 13.63
CA ILE A 11 5.03 13.88 13.48
C ILE A 11 6.32 14.08 12.69
N ILE A 12 7.40 13.40 13.08
CA ILE A 12 8.70 13.52 12.41
C ILE A 12 8.60 13.06 10.96
N PHE A 13 7.87 11.96 10.70
CA PHE A 13 7.61 11.48 9.36
C PHE A 13 6.83 12.50 8.51
N ALA A 14 5.85 13.18 9.11
CA ALA A 14 5.10 14.24 8.44
C ALA A 14 5.94 15.47 8.12
N GLN A 15 6.76 15.92 9.08
CA GLN A 15 7.68 17.05 8.88
C GLN A 15 8.68 16.77 7.76
N ASN A 16 9.31 15.58 7.76
CA ASN A 16 10.24 15.17 6.72
C ASN A 16 9.56 15.09 5.35
N SER A 17 8.32 14.57 5.30
CA SER A 17 7.54 14.49 4.06
C SER A 17 7.26 15.89 3.49
N VAL A 18 6.85 16.84 4.32
CA VAL A 18 6.63 18.24 3.90
C VAL A 18 7.92 18.87 3.38
N GLU A 19 9.03 18.70 4.09
CA GLU A 19 10.31 19.30 3.71
C GLU A 19 10.81 18.81 2.33
N VAL A 20 10.63 17.52 2.04
CA VAL A 20 11.10 16.91 0.79
C VAL A 20 10.12 17.16 -0.35
N LEU A 21 8.83 16.93 -0.14
CA LEU A 21 7.84 16.87 -1.22
C LEU A 21 7.39 18.27 -1.68
N CYS A 22 7.28 19.25 -0.77
CA CYS A 22 6.89 20.61 -1.16
C CYS A 22 7.92 21.25 -2.09
N LYS A 23 9.21 20.93 -1.94
CA LYS A 23 10.29 21.38 -2.86
C LYS A 23 10.09 20.84 -4.29
N ALA A 24 9.37 19.74 -4.45
CA ALA A 24 9.03 19.12 -5.74
C ALA A 24 7.66 19.57 -6.29
N GLY A 25 7.01 20.58 -5.67
CA GLY A 25 5.69 21.06 -6.10
C GLY A 25 4.54 20.13 -5.74
N ILE A 26 4.73 19.21 -4.78
CA ILE A 26 3.71 18.29 -4.31
C ILE A 26 3.00 18.91 -3.09
N ASN A 27 1.67 18.89 -3.09
CA ASN A 27 0.87 19.34 -1.96
C ASN A 27 0.87 18.26 -0.86
N VAL A 28 1.12 18.66 0.39
CA VAL A 28 1.10 17.76 1.55
C VAL A 28 0.21 18.35 2.63
N GLU A 29 -0.86 17.64 2.97
CA GLU A 29 -1.80 18.03 4.02
C GLU A 29 -1.71 17.05 5.18
N VAL A 30 -1.39 17.58 6.36
CA VAL A 30 -1.29 16.80 7.59
C VAL A 30 -2.55 17.04 8.41
N LYS A 31 -3.36 16.00 8.59
CA LYS A 31 -4.61 16.03 9.33
C LYS A 31 -4.40 15.44 10.72
N VAL A 32 -4.88 16.18 11.71
CA VAL A 32 -4.78 15.82 13.13
C VAL A 32 -5.99 15.01 13.58
N GLN A 33 -5.91 14.45 14.79
CA GLN A 33 -6.91 13.56 15.36
C GLN A 33 -8.35 14.08 15.27
N ASN A 34 -8.61 15.35 15.62
CA ASN A 34 -9.97 15.93 15.58
C ASN A 34 -10.59 15.90 14.18
N TRP A 35 -9.78 16.01 13.13
CA TRP A 35 -10.26 15.88 11.75
C TRP A 35 -10.69 14.43 11.46
N CYS A 36 -9.89 13.44 11.87
CA CYS A 36 -10.24 12.02 11.75
C CYS A 36 -11.50 11.66 12.56
N GLU A 37 -11.68 12.28 13.73
CA GLU A 37 -12.90 12.15 14.54
C GLU A 37 -14.11 12.72 13.82
N SER A 38 -13.99 13.90 13.22
CA SER A 38 -15.08 14.53 12.45
C SER A 38 -15.52 13.70 11.23
N LEU A 39 -14.62 12.88 10.68
CA LEU A 39 -14.90 11.97 9.58
C LEU A 39 -15.34 10.56 10.04
N GLY A 40 -15.46 10.32 11.35
CA GLY A 40 -15.87 9.01 11.87
C GLY A 40 -14.87 7.89 11.59
N MET A 41 -13.57 8.19 11.49
CA MET A 41 -12.51 7.20 11.20
C MET A 41 -12.17 6.32 12.42
N GLY A 42 -13.20 5.69 13.02
CA GLY A 42 -13.09 4.97 14.30
C GLY A 42 -12.05 3.86 14.28
N ALA A 43 -11.95 3.08 13.20
CA ALA A 43 -10.96 2.00 13.09
C ALA A 43 -9.51 2.52 13.15
N PHE A 44 -9.24 3.65 12.49
CA PHE A 44 -7.94 4.31 12.49
C PHE A 44 -7.60 4.89 13.88
N LEU A 45 -8.55 5.61 14.48
CA LEU A 45 -8.39 6.22 15.81
C LEU A 45 -8.16 5.16 16.90
N LEU A 46 -8.88 4.05 16.85
CA LEU A 46 -8.72 2.94 17.80
C LEU A 46 -7.33 2.29 17.71
N ALA A 47 -6.76 2.19 16.50
CA ALA A 47 -5.42 1.63 16.32
C ALA A 47 -4.34 2.52 16.97
N GLY A 48 -4.49 3.85 16.92
CA GLY A 48 -3.55 4.80 17.52
C GLY A 48 -3.75 5.06 19.02
N LYS A 49 -4.94 4.76 19.57
CA LYS A 49 -5.36 5.16 20.93
C LYS A 49 -4.42 4.69 22.06
N GLY A 50 -3.71 3.58 21.87
CA GLY A 50 -2.79 3.03 22.87
C GLY A 50 -1.40 3.68 22.88
N SER A 51 -1.09 4.55 21.91
CA SER A 51 0.21 5.19 21.76
C SER A 51 0.28 6.54 22.49
N CYS A 52 1.47 6.91 22.96
CA CYS A 52 1.75 8.28 23.42
C CYS A 52 1.90 9.27 22.25
N GLU A 53 2.20 8.75 21.06
CA GLU A 53 2.22 9.51 19.80
C GLU A 53 0.83 9.52 19.18
N SER A 54 0.21 10.69 19.04
CA SER A 54 -1.10 10.84 18.42
C SER A 54 -1.08 10.39 16.94
N PRO A 55 -2.14 9.71 16.46
CA PRO A 55 -2.24 9.34 15.06
C PRO A 55 -2.38 10.59 14.18
N LEU A 56 -1.66 10.60 13.05
CA LEU A 56 -1.78 11.61 12.01
C LEU A 56 -2.21 10.97 10.71
N PHE A 57 -3.10 11.63 9.98
CA PHE A 57 -3.48 11.23 8.64
C PHE A 57 -2.86 12.20 7.64
N MET A 58 -2.05 11.67 6.72
CA MET A 58 -1.35 12.48 5.72
C MET A 58 -1.98 12.26 4.34
N GLU A 59 -2.35 13.35 3.69
CA GLU A 59 -2.79 13.38 2.32
C GLU A 59 -1.71 14.05 1.46
N ILE A 60 -1.29 13.38 0.39
CA ILE A 60 -0.25 13.86 -0.53
C ILE A 60 -0.87 13.92 -1.92
N SER A 61 -0.82 15.09 -2.56
CA SER A 61 -1.45 15.32 -3.85
C SER A 61 -0.44 15.91 -4.84
N TYR A 62 -0.32 15.28 -6.01
CA TYR A 62 0.49 15.78 -7.13
C TYR A 62 -0.42 16.08 -8.32
N TYR A 63 -0.49 17.36 -8.73
CA TYR A 63 -1.36 17.85 -9.80
C TYR A 63 -0.62 17.96 -11.13
N GLY A 64 0.00 16.87 -11.58
CA GLY A 64 0.78 16.85 -12.83
C GLY A 64 -0.04 16.64 -14.12
N SER A 65 -1.33 16.31 -14.03
CA SER A 65 -2.19 16.05 -15.18
C SER A 65 -3.15 17.22 -15.42
N GLY A 66 -3.32 17.62 -16.69
CA GLY A 66 -4.38 18.54 -17.11
C GLY A 66 -5.75 17.87 -17.31
N ASN A 67 -5.82 16.53 -17.23
CA ASN A 67 -7.04 15.77 -17.39
C ASN A 67 -7.54 15.22 -16.05
N PHE A 68 -8.52 15.91 -15.46
CA PHE A 68 -9.13 15.58 -14.17
C PHE A 68 -10.31 14.59 -14.27
N LYS A 69 -10.60 14.05 -15.46
CA LYS A 69 -11.78 13.20 -15.70
C LYS A 69 -11.50 11.70 -15.57
N GLU A 70 -10.25 11.28 -15.43
CA GLU A 70 -9.93 9.87 -15.26
C GLU A 70 -10.32 9.35 -13.89
N ARG A 71 -10.82 8.11 -13.83
CA ARG A 71 -11.18 7.48 -12.55
C ARG A 71 -9.91 7.19 -11.75
N PRO A 72 -9.90 7.47 -10.44
CA PRO A 72 -8.74 7.19 -9.59
C PRO A 72 -8.50 5.67 -9.48
N ILE A 73 -7.24 5.28 -9.48
CA ILE A 73 -6.81 3.92 -9.13
C ILE A 73 -6.50 3.91 -7.63
N VAL A 74 -7.14 3.01 -6.88
CA VAL A 74 -6.87 2.86 -5.44
C VAL A 74 -5.71 1.89 -5.23
N LEU A 75 -4.62 2.38 -4.63
CA LEU A 75 -3.46 1.58 -4.23
C LEU A 75 -3.42 1.42 -2.71
N ILE A 76 -3.38 0.18 -2.22
CA ILE A 76 -3.33 -0.11 -0.79
C ILE A 76 -2.07 -0.90 -0.45
N GLY A 77 -1.28 -0.43 0.52
CA GLY A 77 -0.11 -1.14 1.05
C GLY A 77 -0.49 -2.27 2.03
N GLY A 78 0.31 -3.33 2.12
CA GLY A 78 0.07 -4.50 2.98
C GLY A 78 1.25 -4.88 3.87
N ILE A 79 0.95 -5.62 4.93
CA ILE A 79 1.90 -5.97 6.02
C ILE A 79 1.93 -7.49 6.27
N ARG A 80 1.63 -8.34 5.27
CA ARG A 80 1.54 -9.81 5.43
C ARG A 80 2.30 -10.57 4.33
N SER A 81 3.41 -11.21 4.68
CA SER A 81 4.19 -12.01 3.73
C SER A 81 3.47 -13.31 3.36
N GLY A 82 3.36 -13.55 2.05
CA GLY A 82 3.05 -14.87 1.47
C GLY A 82 4.14 -15.42 0.55
N LEU A 83 5.12 -14.60 0.13
CA LEU A 83 6.06 -14.92 -0.97
C LEU A 83 7.54 -14.76 -0.59
N SER A 84 7.84 -14.64 0.70
CA SER A 84 9.20 -14.30 1.17
C SER A 84 9.72 -13.00 0.54
N THR A 85 11.04 -12.86 0.36
CA THR A 85 11.73 -11.69 -0.21
C THR A 85 11.73 -11.64 -1.74
N SER A 86 11.14 -12.65 -2.40
CA SER A 86 11.27 -12.82 -3.86
C SER A 86 10.52 -11.77 -4.68
N ALA A 87 9.29 -11.43 -4.27
CA ALA A 87 8.40 -10.53 -5.00
C ALA A 87 7.34 -9.91 -4.07
N VAL A 88 6.81 -8.76 -4.46
CA VAL A 88 5.64 -8.15 -3.80
C VAL A 88 4.37 -8.90 -4.19
N GLY A 89 3.53 -9.23 -3.21
CA GLY A 89 2.23 -9.86 -3.45
C GLY A 89 1.21 -8.83 -3.90
N VAL A 90 0.56 -9.05 -5.04
CA VAL A 90 -0.38 -8.10 -5.64
C VAL A 90 -1.77 -8.70 -5.78
N PHE A 91 -2.77 -8.01 -5.24
CA PHE A 91 -4.18 -8.36 -5.35
C PHE A 91 -4.89 -7.29 -6.16
N THR A 92 -5.62 -7.67 -7.21
CA THR A 92 -6.36 -6.70 -8.03
C THR A 92 -7.55 -7.33 -8.73
N ASN A 93 -8.63 -6.56 -8.83
CA ASN A 93 -9.81 -6.91 -9.62
C ASN A 93 -9.64 -6.58 -11.12
N SER A 94 -8.58 -5.85 -11.51
CA SER A 94 -8.36 -5.42 -12.89
C SER A 94 -7.22 -6.20 -13.57
N GLN A 95 -7.55 -6.82 -14.71
CA GLN A 95 -6.55 -7.45 -15.57
C GLN A 95 -5.63 -6.42 -16.23
N LYS A 96 -6.14 -5.21 -16.51
CA LYS A 96 -5.38 -4.12 -17.13
C LYS A 96 -4.29 -3.64 -16.17
N LEU A 97 -4.66 -3.31 -14.93
CA LEU A 97 -3.72 -2.88 -13.89
C LEU A 97 -2.66 -3.94 -13.62
N TRP A 98 -3.06 -5.22 -13.51
CA TRP A 98 -2.12 -6.32 -13.34
C TRP A 98 -1.08 -6.39 -14.46
N LYS A 99 -1.51 -6.32 -15.72
CA LYS A 99 -0.60 -6.41 -16.87
C LYS A 99 0.42 -5.28 -16.88
N GLN A 100 -0.05 -4.04 -16.65
CA GLN A 100 0.82 -2.86 -16.61
C GLN A 100 1.83 -2.98 -15.46
N LEU A 101 1.36 -3.24 -14.24
CA LEU A 101 2.26 -3.38 -13.08
C LEU A 101 3.27 -4.51 -13.25
N ARG A 102 2.86 -5.64 -13.84
CA ARG A 102 3.76 -6.76 -14.16
C ARG A 102 4.88 -6.31 -15.11
N ILE A 103 4.56 -5.54 -16.16
CA ILE A 103 5.56 -5.01 -17.09
C ILE A 103 6.52 -4.07 -16.35
N SER A 104 6.02 -3.17 -15.52
CA SER A 104 6.85 -2.28 -14.69
C SER A 104 7.78 -3.05 -13.74
N GLY A 105 7.29 -4.13 -13.13
CA GLY A 105 8.11 -5.01 -12.29
C GLY A 105 9.19 -5.78 -13.06
N ILE A 106 8.94 -6.10 -14.33
CA ILE A 106 9.96 -6.67 -15.23
C ILE A 106 11.01 -5.63 -15.58
N HIS A 107 10.59 -4.41 -15.98
CA HIS A 107 11.50 -3.33 -16.38
C HIS A 107 12.46 -2.93 -15.26
N THR A 108 11.94 -2.80 -14.04
CA THR A 108 12.75 -2.36 -12.89
C THR A 108 13.51 -3.50 -12.22
N GLY A 109 13.14 -4.75 -12.50
CA GLY A 109 13.63 -5.93 -11.79
C GLY A 109 13.10 -6.08 -10.36
N ASP A 110 12.22 -5.19 -9.89
CA ASP A 110 11.53 -5.33 -8.61
C ASP A 110 10.21 -6.07 -8.79
N ARG A 111 10.32 -7.39 -8.71
CA ARG A 111 9.28 -8.33 -9.12
C ARG A 111 8.01 -8.19 -8.30
N VAL A 112 6.90 -8.31 -9.01
CA VAL A 112 5.55 -8.43 -8.45
C VAL A 112 4.96 -9.79 -8.81
N TRP A 113 4.09 -10.31 -7.97
CA TRP A 113 3.41 -11.57 -8.20
C TRP A 113 1.93 -11.45 -7.87
N ARG A 114 1.07 -11.95 -8.77
CA ARG A 114 -0.36 -11.86 -8.56
C ARG A 114 -0.84 -12.92 -7.58
N MET A 115 -1.53 -12.46 -6.56
CA MET A 115 -2.19 -13.26 -5.55
C MET A 115 -3.70 -13.34 -5.85
N PRO A 116 -4.38 -14.44 -5.45
CA PRO A 116 -5.79 -14.65 -5.75
C PRO A 116 -6.70 -13.77 -4.87
N LEU A 117 -7.69 -13.12 -5.51
CA LEU A 117 -8.85 -12.49 -4.86
C LEU A 117 -10.08 -13.39 -5.02
N PHE A 118 -10.12 -14.50 -4.29
CA PHE A 118 -11.24 -15.44 -4.36
C PHE A 118 -12.33 -15.11 -3.35
N SER A 119 -13.59 -15.29 -3.76
CA SER A 119 -14.77 -15.12 -2.91
C SER A 119 -14.72 -15.98 -1.64
N HIS A 120 -14.06 -17.14 -1.70
CA HIS A 120 -13.77 -17.99 -0.53
C HIS A 120 -13.20 -17.21 0.66
N TYR A 121 -12.29 -16.27 0.41
CA TYR A 121 -11.68 -15.46 1.48
C TYR A 121 -12.66 -14.41 2.00
N THR A 122 -13.41 -13.75 1.12
CA THR A 122 -14.46 -12.80 1.49
C THR A 122 -15.51 -13.46 2.38
N THR A 123 -16.06 -14.62 1.98
CA THR A 123 -17.02 -15.37 2.79
C THR A 123 -16.46 -15.68 4.17
N LYS A 124 -15.19 -16.08 4.29
CA LYS A 124 -14.57 -16.32 5.60
C LYS A 124 -14.50 -15.05 6.48
N MET A 125 -14.36 -13.88 5.88
CA MET A 125 -14.29 -12.60 6.59
C MET A 125 -15.67 -12.07 7.01
N THR A 126 -16.71 -12.32 6.21
CA THR A 126 -18.06 -11.77 6.42
C THR A 126 -19.03 -12.74 7.09
N THR A 127 -18.72 -14.04 7.17
CA THR A 127 -19.60 -15.01 7.83
C THR A 127 -19.52 -14.86 9.35
N SER A 128 -20.38 -14.01 9.92
CA SER A 128 -20.55 -13.82 11.36
C SER A 128 -21.97 -13.37 11.69
N SER A 129 -22.42 -13.65 12.91
CA SER A 129 -23.71 -13.18 13.44
C SER A 129 -23.61 -11.85 14.18
N SER A 130 -22.41 -11.42 14.60
CA SER A 130 -22.24 -10.31 15.55
C SER A 130 -21.57 -9.06 14.98
N PHE A 131 -20.98 -9.15 13.79
CA PHE A 131 -20.26 -8.06 13.14
C PHE A 131 -20.24 -8.30 11.64
N ASP A 132 -20.17 -7.24 10.85
CA ASP A 132 -20.21 -7.32 9.38
C ASP A 132 -18.95 -7.98 8.81
N ILE A 133 -17.80 -7.70 9.43
CA ILE A 133 -16.50 -8.19 8.96
C ILE A 133 -15.54 -8.47 10.12
N LYS A 134 -14.70 -9.49 9.94
CA LYS A 134 -13.67 -9.93 10.89
C LYS A 134 -12.35 -9.23 10.61
N ASN A 135 -11.63 -8.82 11.64
CA ASN A 135 -10.25 -8.33 11.53
C ASN A 135 -9.23 -9.31 12.18
N TYR A 136 -9.52 -10.62 12.19
CA TYR A 136 -8.67 -11.60 12.87
C TYR A 136 -7.22 -11.58 12.35
N GLY A 137 -6.29 -11.71 13.31
CA GLY A 137 -4.86 -11.84 13.06
C GLY A 137 -4.44 -13.28 12.69
N ARG A 138 -3.14 -13.54 12.89
CA ARG A 138 -2.43 -14.73 12.41
C ARG A 138 -3.14 -16.04 12.79
N LEU A 139 -3.56 -16.80 11.80
CA LEU A 139 -4.06 -18.17 11.96
C LEU A 139 -3.21 -19.06 11.04
N PRO A 140 -2.41 -19.99 11.57
CA PRO A 140 -1.57 -20.87 10.75
C PRO A 140 -2.37 -21.58 9.64
N GLY A 141 -1.77 -21.70 8.46
CA GLY A 141 -2.36 -22.43 7.31
C GLY A 141 -3.60 -21.78 6.70
N SER A 142 -3.93 -20.55 7.10
CA SER A 142 -5.24 -20.00 6.83
C SER A 142 -5.31 -19.19 5.51
N GLY A 143 -4.17 -18.76 4.94
CA GLY A 143 -4.13 -17.90 3.75
C GLY A 143 -4.27 -16.42 4.10
N GLU A 144 -3.44 -15.93 5.02
CA GLU A 144 -3.54 -14.60 5.63
C GLU A 144 -3.46 -13.44 4.64
N PRO A 145 -2.52 -13.42 3.66
CA PRO A 145 -2.46 -12.32 2.69
C PRO A 145 -3.78 -12.19 1.92
N CYS A 146 -4.39 -13.31 1.53
CA CYS A 146 -5.65 -13.32 0.79
C CYS A 146 -6.84 -12.87 1.65
N ARG A 147 -6.86 -13.19 2.95
CA ARG A 147 -7.89 -12.66 3.86
C ARG A 147 -7.73 -11.17 4.12
N CYS A 148 -6.50 -10.67 4.22
CA CYS A 148 -6.25 -9.23 4.36
C CYS A 148 -6.72 -8.50 3.10
N ALA A 149 -6.40 -9.01 1.92
CA ALA A 149 -6.89 -8.46 0.67
C ALA A 149 -8.43 -8.50 0.56
N ALA A 150 -9.06 -9.60 1.01
CA ALA A 150 -10.51 -9.72 1.06
C ALA A 150 -11.16 -8.79 2.11
N PHE A 151 -10.47 -8.52 3.23
CA PHE A 151 -10.92 -7.52 4.20
C PHE A 151 -10.93 -6.13 3.56
N LEU A 152 -9.85 -5.77 2.89
CA LEU A 152 -9.69 -4.47 2.25
C LEU A 152 -10.72 -4.27 1.12
N SER A 153 -11.05 -5.32 0.36
CA SER A 153 -12.01 -5.20 -0.75
C SER A 153 -13.41 -4.77 -0.32
N GLU A 154 -13.82 -5.03 0.92
CA GLU A 154 -15.13 -4.59 1.43
C GLU A 154 -15.20 -3.07 1.67
N PHE A 155 -14.05 -2.39 1.75
CA PHE A 155 -13.97 -0.93 1.92
C PHE A 155 -13.63 -0.18 0.63
N VAL A 156 -13.37 -0.91 -0.47
CA VAL A 156 -13.05 -0.30 -1.76
C VAL A 156 -14.35 -0.04 -2.53
N PRO A 157 -14.64 1.22 -2.92
CA PRO A 157 -15.83 1.54 -3.71
C PRO A 157 -15.73 0.94 -5.12
N CYS A 158 -16.83 0.98 -5.88
CA CYS A 158 -16.85 0.45 -7.25
C CYS A 158 -15.77 1.14 -8.12
N GLY A 159 -14.77 0.38 -8.56
CA GLY A 159 -13.65 0.89 -9.36
C GLY A 159 -12.54 -0.13 -9.58
N GLU A 160 -11.52 0.27 -10.33
CA GLU A 160 -10.29 -0.51 -10.46
C GLU A 160 -9.40 -0.23 -9.24
N TRP A 161 -8.92 -1.29 -8.59
CA TRP A 161 -8.04 -1.15 -7.44
C TRP A 161 -6.95 -2.21 -7.44
N LEU A 162 -5.90 -1.93 -6.68
CA LEU A 162 -4.79 -2.83 -6.51
C LEU A 162 -4.23 -2.71 -5.09
N HIS A 163 -3.99 -3.84 -4.46
CA HIS A 163 -3.30 -3.94 -3.18
C HIS A 163 -1.95 -4.59 -3.35
N MET A 164 -0.91 -3.93 -2.84
CA MET A 164 0.47 -4.39 -2.83
C MET A 164 0.89 -4.74 -1.41
N ASP A 165 1.03 -6.02 -1.12
CA ASP A 165 1.62 -6.49 0.11
C ASP A 165 3.15 -6.60 -0.03
N ASN A 166 3.85 -5.62 0.52
CA ASN A 166 5.30 -5.52 0.44
C ASN A 166 6.00 -6.06 1.69
N PHE A 167 5.29 -6.66 2.65
CA PHE A 167 5.90 -7.11 3.91
C PHE A 167 7.06 -8.07 3.69
N GLY A 168 6.90 -9.01 2.75
CA GLY A 168 7.92 -10.00 2.44
C GLY A 168 9.23 -9.39 1.93
N VAL A 169 9.18 -8.21 1.30
CA VAL A 169 10.35 -7.54 0.71
C VAL A 169 10.86 -6.38 1.55
N LEU A 170 10.32 -6.15 2.76
CA LEU A 170 10.69 -5.00 3.60
C LEU A 170 12.18 -4.98 3.94
N VAL A 171 12.73 -6.14 4.31
CA VAL A 171 14.10 -6.29 4.79
C VAL A 171 14.83 -7.25 3.88
N SER A 172 16.04 -6.86 3.48
CA SER A 172 16.99 -7.72 2.81
C SER A 172 17.96 -8.36 3.78
N ASP A 173 18.30 -9.62 3.53
CA ASP A 173 19.37 -10.33 4.23
C ASP A 173 20.77 -10.01 3.68
N GLY A 174 20.87 -9.34 2.52
CA GLY A 174 22.10 -9.06 1.80
C GLY A 174 22.74 -10.29 1.12
N ILE A 175 22.04 -11.42 1.04
CA ILE A 175 22.52 -12.70 0.53
C ILE A 175 21.62 -13.23 -0.59
N THR A 176 20.30 -13.32 -0.35
CA THR A 176 19.33 -13.95 -1.27
C THR A 176 18.59 -12.94 -2.15
N ASP A 177 18.65 -11.67 -1.77
CA ASP A 177 18.07 -10.55 -2.50
C ASP A 177 18.93 -10.07 -3.67
N PRO A 178 18.39 -9.20 -4.55
CA PRO A 178 19.18 -8.61 -5.62
C PRO A 178 20.50 -7.99 -5.13
N PRO A 179 21.62 -8.20 -5.84
CA PRO A 179 22.97 -7.92 -5.36
C PRO A 179 23.28 -6.44 -5.09
N TYR A 180 22.43 -5.53 -5.58
CA TYR A 180 22.54 -4.10 -5.31
C TYR A 180 21.91 -3.68 -3.97
N LEU A 181 21.23 -4.58 -3.27
CA LEU A 181 20.65 -4.31 -1.95
C LEU A 181 21.60 -4.79 -0.85
N SER A 182 21.99 -3.86 0.01
CA SER A 182 22.66 -4.20 1.25
C SER A 182 21.67 -4.78 2.27
N ARG A 183 22.17 -5.51 3.27
CA ARG A 183 21.37 -5.95 4.40
C ARG A 183 20.71 -4.74 5.08
N GLY A 184 19.38 -4.79 5.24
CA GLY A 184 18.60 -3.67 5.75
C GLY A 184 17.26 -3.49 5.03
N MET A 185 16.58 -2.38 5.29
CA MET A 185 15.33 -1.97 4.68
C MET A 185 15.53 -1.65 3.20
N THR A 186 14.70 -2.25 2.35
CA THR A 186 14.98 -2.30 0.90
C THR A 186 14.42 -1.13 0.10
N GLY A 187 13.39 -0.43 0.61
CA GLY A 187 12.63 0.54 -0.18
C GLY A 187 11.77 -0.07 -1.28
N ARG A 188 11.58 -1.39 -1.31
CA ARG A 188 10.78 -2.06 -2.35
C ARG A 188 9.27 -1.92 -2.04
N PRO A 189 8.39 -1.68 -3.05
CA PRO A 189 8.65 -1.66 -4.49
C PRO A 189 8.69 -0.24 -5.13
N THR A 190 9.38 0.74 -4.52
CA THR A 190 9.33 2.14 -5.00
C THR A 190 9.66 2.30 -6.48
N ARG A 191 10.65 1.57 -7.01
CA ARG A 191 11.02 1.67 -8.44
C ARG A 191 9.90 1.17 -9.35
N THR A 192 9.27 0.04 -9.03
CA THR A 192 8.12 -0.49 -9.78
C THR A 192 6.95 0.47 -9.75
N LEU A 193 6.70 1.14 -8.62
CA LEU A 193 5.64 2.15 -8.51
C LEU A 193 5.91 3.37 -9.41
N VAL A 194 7.16 3.87 -9.43
CA VAL A 194 7.55 4.99 -10.29
C VAL A 194 7.39 4.63 -11.77
N GLU A 195 7.90 3.47 -12.18
CA GLU A 195 7.77 2.97 -13.57
C GLU A 195 6.30 2.74 -13.96
N PHE A 196 5.50 2.20 -13.04
CA PHE A 196 4.06 1.99 -13.27
C PHE A 196 3.32 3.30 -13.50
N LEU A 197 3.57 4.32 -12.68
CA LEU A 197 2.99 5.65 -12.87
C LEU A 197 3.47 6.28 -14.19
N SER A 198 4.75 6.14 -14.54
CA SER A 198 5.29 6.63 -15.82
C SER A 198 4.58 6.00 -17.02
N GLN A 199 4.38 4.68 -17.01
CA GLN A 199 3.66 3.96 -18.07
C GLN A 199 2.17 4.33 -18.13
N LEU A 200 1.55 4.67 -17.00
CA LEU A 200 0.15 5.13 -16.98
C LEU A 200 -0.01 6.50 -17.63
N CYS A 201 0.99 7.38 -17.50
CA CYS A 201 1.02 8.70 -18.13
C CYS A 201 1.31 8.61 -19.64
N CYS A 202 2.21 7.72 -20.09
CA CYS A 202 2.61 7.59 -21.49
C CYS A 202 1.69 6.65 -22.30
N ARG A 203 0.40 6.99 -22.47
CA ARG A 203 -0.50 6.20 -23.33
C ARG A 203 -0.11 6.37 -24.80
N SER A 204 -0.11 5.26 -25.54
CA SER A 204 0.41 5.10 -26.91
C SER A 204 -0.27 5.93 -28.01
N GLU A 205 -1.16 6.87 -27.69
CA GLU A 205 -1.74 7.77 -28.68
C GLU A 205 -0.85 9.02 -28.90
N ASP A 206 0.14 9.26 -28.03
CA ASP A 206 1.01 10.45 -28.05
C ASP A 206 2.52 10.13 -28.27
N CYS A 207 2.87 8.97 -28.86
CA CYS A 207 4.26 8.60 -29.17
C CYS A 207 4.39 8.08 -30.61
#